data_AF-A0A954Q376-F1
#
_entry.id   AF-A0A954Q376-F1
#
_cell.length_a   1.000
_cell.length_b   1.000
_cell.length_c   1.000
_cell.angle_alpha   90.00
_cell.angle_beta   90.00
_cell.angle_gamma   90.00
#
_symmetry.space_group_name_H-M   'P 1'
#
loop_
_entity.id
_entity.type
_entity.pdbx_description
1 polymer ?
#
loop_
_entity_poly.entity_id
_entity_poly.type
_entity_poly.pdbx_seq_one_letter_code
_entity_poly.pdbx_strand_id
1 'polypeptide(L)'
;MKTTTILLLLLACPKCAFSQTVPPTQQTLTKPRIVQEAKGYNSWPMIQAIGETLMCVYSRGSGHTIGEDDRAVYARTSADRGKTWTAEAVVANSPGYGDVEVGKVLDSNGAMLLLGAPGRQGVAPRPLSDHGWCHFHFDGHAAA
;
A
#
# COMPACT_ATOMS: atom_id res chain seq x y z
N MET A 1 20.87 29.82 -53.72
CA MET A 1 20.63 30.23 -52.32
C MET A 1 19.70 31.42 -52.31
N LYS A 2 18.44 31.25 -51.90
CA LYS A 2 17.52 32.32 -51.48
C LYS A 2 16.39 31.68 -50.67
N THR A 3 16.43 32.04 -49.40
CA THR A 3 15.55 31.83 -48.25
C THR A 3 14.06 31.61 -48.57
N THR A 4 13.50 30.50 -48.10
CA THR A 4 12.05 30.25 -48.07
C THR A 4 11.49 30.64 -46.71
N THR A 5 10.71 31.71 -46.68
CA THR A 5 9.92 32.14 -45.52
C THR A 5 8.72 31.21 -45.35
N ILE A 6 8.63 30.50 -44.22
CA ILE A 6 7.45 29.69 -43.86
C ILE A 6 6.45 30.60 -43.15
N LEU A 7 5.29 30.79 -43.76
CA LEU A 7 4.14 31.48 -43.18
C LEU A 7 3.38 30.49 -42.27
N LEU A 8 3.47 30.66 -40.95
CA LEU A 8 2.64 29.92 -39.99
C LEU A 8 1.19 30.44 -40.08
N LEU A 9 0.27 29.64 -40.64
CA LEU A 9 -1.16 29.83 -40.38
C LEU A 9 -1.49 29.30 -38.98
N LEU A 10 -1.67 30.22 -38.04
CA LEU A 10 -2.32 29.95 -36.76
C LEU A 10 -3.82 29.72 -37.01
N LEU A 11 -4.22 28.46 -37.20
CA LEU A 11 -5.61 28.04 -37.10
C LEU A 11 -6.06 28.18 -35.64
N ALA A 12 -6.81 29.24 -35.35
CA ALA A 12 -7.49 29.42 -34.07
C ALA A 12 -8.51 28.28 -33.89
N CYS A 13 -8.15 27.31 -33.04
CA CYS A 13 -9.05 26.24 -32.65
C CYS A 13 -10.17 26.86 -31.79
N PRO A 14 -11.44 26.82 -32.21
CA PRO A 14 -12.52 27.42 -31.45
C PRO A 14 -12.65 26.64 -30.15
N LYS A 15 -12.61 27.39 -29.04
CA LYS A 15 -12.81 26.95 -27.66
C LYS A 15 -13.76 25.74 -27.56
N CYS A 16 -13.20 24.53 -27.50
CA CYS A 16 -13.87 23.40 -26.87
C CYS A 16 -13.92 23.72 -25.38
N ALA A 17 -14.97 24.42 -24.95
CA ALA A 17 -15.31 24.49 -23.54
C ALA A 17 -15.74 23.08 -23.11
N PHE A 18 -14.80 22.34 -22.51
CA PHE A 18 -15.13 21.15 -21.74
C PHE A 18 -15.94 21.61 -20.51
N SER A 19 -17.26 21.64 -20.63
CA SER A 19 -18.14 21.74 -19.46
C SER A 19 -18.62 20.35 -19.10
N GLN A 20 -17.79 19.60 -18.38
CA GLN A 20 -18.24 18.41 -17.67
C GLN A 20 -18.64 18.79 -16.25
N THR A 21 -19.79 19.46 -16.09
CA THR A 21 -20.48 19.49 -14.80
C THR A 21 -21.34 18.23 -14.71
N VAL A 22 -20.69 17.07 -14.57
CA VAL A 22 -21.35 15.91 -14.01
C VAL A 22 -21.38 16.16 -12.50
N PRO A 23 -22.56 16.30 -11.87
CA PRO A 23 -22.63 16.41 -10.41
C PRO A 23 -21.91 15.21 -9.80
N PRO A 24 -21.08 15.38 -8.76
CA PRO A 24 -20.48 14.25 -8.08
C PRO A 24 -21.62 13.33 -7.64
N THR A 25 -21.65 12.12 -8.19
CA THR A 25 -22.60 11.10 -7.75
C THR A 25 -22.18 10.76 -6.32
N GLN A 26 -22.94 11.25 -5.35
CA GLN A 26 -22.71 10.95 -3.95
C GLN A 26 -23.07 9.48 -3.74
N GLN A 27 -22.08 8.60 -3.93
CA GLN A 27 -22.24 7.18 -3.68
C GLN A 27 -22.48 6.98 -2.20
N THR A 28 -23.59 6.31 -1.86
CA THR A 28 -23.84 5.89 -0.49
C THR A 28 -22.74 4.93 -0.07
N LEU A 29 -21.89 5.37 0.86
CA LEU A 29 -20.82 4.52 1.40
C LEU A 29 -21.45 3.32 2.10
N THR A 30 -20.96 2.13 1.75
CA THR A 30 -21.32 0.92 2.49
C THR A 30 -20.78 0.98 3.91
N LYS A 31 -21.45 0.29 4.85
CA LYS A 31 -20.95 0.15 6.23
C LYS A 31 -19.48 -0.35 6.23
N PRO A 32 -18.57 0.27 7.00
CA PRO A 32 -17.20 -0.21 7.14
C PRO A 32 -17.15 -1.67 7.58
N ARG A 33 -16.20 -2.43 7.04
CA ARG A 33 -15.94 -3.82 7.43
C ARG A 33 -14.67 -3.86 8.27
N ILE A 34 -14.70 -4.64 9.34
CA ILE A 34 -13.55 -4.85 10.21
C ILE A 34 -12.62 -5.87 9.55
N VAL A 35 -11.35 -5.49 9.39
CA VAL A 35 -10.29 -6.40 8.91
C VAL A 35 -9.53 -7.01 10.09
N GLN A 36 -9.24 -6.20 11.11
CA GLN A 36 -8.57 -6.60 12.34
C GLN A 36 -9.16 -5.86 13.54
N GLU A 37 -9.38 -6.60 14.64
CA GLU A 37 -9.93 -6.13 15.92
C GLU A 37 -9.12 -6.64 17.13
N ALA A 38 -7.94 -7.21 16.90
CA ALA A 38 -7.01 -7.61 17.95
C ALA A 38 -6.70 -6.43 18.87
N LYS A 39 -6.56 -6.73 20.17
CA LYS A 39 -6.23 -5.72 21.17
C LYS A 39 -4.82 -5.17 20.93
N GLY A 40 -4.65 -3.86 21.10
CA GLY A 40 -3.37 -3.17 20.94
C GLY A 40 -3.39 -2.11 19.85
N TYR A 41 -2.22 -1.70 19.38
CA TYR A 41 -2.04 -0.70 18.34
C TYR A 41 -1.84 -1.40 16.98
N ASN A 42 -2.95 -1.59 16.26
CA ASN A 42 -2.93 -2.14 14.90
C ASN A 42 -2.64 -1.00 13.91
N SER A 43 -1.52 -1.10 13.20
CA SER A 43 -0.95 -0.03 12.37
C SER A 43 0.14 -0.64 11.50
N TRP A 44 0.51 -0.16 10.33
CA TRP A 44 -0.03 0.90 9.51
C TRP A 44 -0.67 0.26 8.28
N PRO A 45 -2.00 0.10 8.26
CA PRO A 45 -2.63 -0.82 7.32
C PRO A 45 -2.40 -0.40 5.87
N MET A 46 -2.00 -1.36 5.04
CA MET A 46 -1.90 -1.21 3.60
C MET A 46 -2.73 -2.30 2.92
N ILE A 47 -3.50 -1.93 1.90
CA ILE A 47 -4.34 -2.88 1.15
C ILE A 47 -4.01 -2.84 -0.34
N GLN A 48 -3.92 -4.01 -0.97
CA GLN A 48 -3.62 -4.18 -2.40
C GLN A 48 -4.49 -5.26 -3.00
N ALA A 49 -4.96 -5.04 -4.23
CA ALA A 49 -5.53 -6.12 -5.03
C ALA A 49 -4.38 -6.89 -5.72
N ILE A 50 -4.43 -8.22 -5.63
CA ILE A 50 -3.54 -9.17 -6.32
C ILE A 50 -4.46 -10.14 -7.06
N GLY A 51 -4.60 -9.97 -8.38
CA GLY A 51 -5.68 -10.61 -9.13
C GLY A 51 -7.05 -10.23 -8.56
N GLU A 52 -7.88 -11.23 -8.23
CA GLU A 52 -9.20 -11.03 -7.62
C GLU A 52 -9.17 -10.97 -6.08
N THR A 53 -8.02 -11.24 -5.47
CA THR A 53 -7.85 -11.28 -4.02
C THR A 53 -7.41 -9.92 -3.50
N LEU A 54 -8.04 -9.45 -2.42
CA LEU A 54 -7.53 -8.33 -1.64
C LEU A 54 -6.59 -8.85 -0.57
N MET A 55 -5.42 -8.24 -0.43
CA MET A 55 -4.48 -8.47 0.65
C MET A 55 -4.39 -7.21 1.50
N CYS A 56 -4.62 -7.34 2.80
CA CYS A 56 -4.42 -6.29 3.79
C CYS A 56 -3.27 -6.72 4.70
N VAL A 57 -2.26 -5.87 4.79
CA VAL A 57 -1.10 -6.04 5.67
C VAL A 57 -1.08 -4.94 6.70
N TYR A 58 -0.64 -5.27 7.91
CA TYR A 58 -0.53 -4.34 9.02
C TYR A 58 0.42 -4.93 10.06
N SER A 59 1.04 -4.10 10.88
CA SER A 59 1.75 -4.53 12.09
C SER A 59 0.92 -4.33 13.36
N ARG A 60 1.37 -4.94 14.45
CA ARG A 60 0.76 -4.79 15.77
C ARG A 60 1.82 -4.45 16.80
N GLY A 61 1.55 -3.44 17.62
CA GLY A 61 2.40 -3.07 18.73
C GLY A 61 1.62 -2.42 19.87
N SER A 62 2.33 -1.65 20.68
CA SER A 62 1.79 -0.94 21.84
C SER A 62 1.49 0.54 21.56
N GLY A 63 2.09 1.12 20.51
CA GLY A 63 1.86 2.49 20.10
C GLY A 63 2.46 2.85 18.74
N HIS A 64 2.53 4.15 18.46
CA HIS A 64 3.16 4.71 17.26
C HIS A 64 4.69 4.65 17.38
N THR A 65 5.23 3.45 17.52
CA THR A 65 6.66 3.14 17.70
C THR A 65 7.00 1.91 16.85
N ILE A 66 8.27 1.81 16.44
CA ILE A 66 8.76 0.70 15.59
C ILE A 66 9.78 -0.19 16.28
N GLY A 67 10.23 0.19 17.48
CA GLY A 67 11.35 -0.49 18.14
C GLY A 67 10.95 -1.64 19.06
N GLU A 68 9.67 -1.96 19.15
CA GLU A 68 9.17 -3.00 20.05
C GLU A 68 9.52 -4.39 19.49
N ASP A 69 10.29 -5.18 20.24
CA ASP A 69 10.72 -6.53 19.80
C ASP A 69 9.53 -7.46 19.48
N ASP A 70 8.38 -7.27 20.13
CA ASP A 70 7.18 -8.07 19.89
C ASP A 70 6.32 -7.57 18.71
N ARG A 71 6.77 -6.51 18.00
CA ARG A 71 6.04 -5.97 16.86
C ARG A 71 6.33 -6.80 15.61
N ALA A 72 5.30 -7.44 15.10
CA ALA A 72 5.32 -8.24 13.88
C ALA A 72 4.41 -7.64 12.81
N VAL A 73 4.68 -7.98 11.55
CA VAL A 73 3.84 -7.69 10.39
C VAL A 73 2.97 -8.90 10.10
N TYR A 74 1.71 -8.63 9.82
CA TYR A 74 0.69 -9.63 9.57
C TYR A 74 -0.05 -9.34 8.27
N ALA A 75 -0.65 -10.39 7.70
CA ALA A 75 -1.50 -10.32 6.53
C ALA A 75 -2.85 -11.00 6.78
N ARG A 76 -3.88 -10.47 6.13
CA ARG A 76 -5.17 -11.12 5.90
C ARG A 76 -5.55 -10.96 4.44
N THR A 77 -6.23 -11.95 3.89
CA THR A 77 -6.72 -11.89 2.51
C THR A 77 -8.25 -11.97 2.46
N SER A 78 -8.81 -11.50 1.36
CA SER A 78 -10.23 -11.57 1.06
C SER A 78 -10.44 -11.95 -0.39
N ALA A 79 -11.15 -13.05 -0.63
CA ALA A 79 -11.53 -13.51 -1.97
C ALA A 79 -12.92 -12.98 -2.41
N ASP A 80 -13.59 -12.21 -1.56
CA ASP A 80 -14.98 -11.77 -1.76
C ASP A 80 -15.14 -10.25 -1.75
N ARG A 81 -14.08 -9.54 -2.17
CA ARG A 81 -14.01 -8.07 -2.27
C ARG A 81 -14.14 -7.36 -0.93
N GLY A 82 -13.55 -7.94 0.12
CA GLY A 82 -13.45 -7.36 1.46
C GLY A 82 -14.67 -7.58 2.34
N LYS A 83 -15.57 -8.52 1.99
CA LYS A 83 -16.73 -8.84 2.82
C LYS A 83 -16.32 -9.73 3.99
N THR A 84 -15.45 -10.71 3.74
CA THR A 84 -14.84 -11.59 4.75
C THR A 84 -13.33 -11.61 4.60
N TRP A 85 -12.64 -11.93 5.69
CA TRP A 85 -11.18 -11.92 5.80
C TRP A 85 -10.68 -13.21 6.44
N THR A 86 -9.55 -13.72 5.97
CA THR A 86 -8.89 -14.90 6.54
C THR A 86 -8.44 -14.66 7.99
N ALA A 87 -8.04 -15.75 8.65
CA ALA A 87 -7.20 -15.68 9.83
C ALA A 87 -5.91 -14.90 9.53
N GLU A 88 -5.31 -14.37 10.59
CA GLU A 88 -4.07 -13.62 10.53
C GLU A 88 -2.89 -14.56 10.21
N ALA A 89 -2.13 -14.24 9.15
CA ALA A 89 -0.86 -14.87 8.82
C ALA A 89 0.30 -13.95 9.21
N VAL A 90 1.38 -14.50 9.76
CA VAL A 90 2.61 -13.74 10.05
C VAL A 90 3.38 -13.55 8.76
N VAL A 91 3.73 -12.30 8.43
CA VAL A 91 4.60 -11.95 7.31
C VAL A 91 6.04 -11.77 7.77
N ALA A 92 6.24 -11.07 8.89
CA ALA A 92 7.56 -10.79 9.46
C ALA A 92 7.48 -10.74 10.99
N ASN A 93 8.46 -11.35 11.66
CA ASN A 93 8.61 -11.34 13.12
C ASN A 93 10.08 -11.58 13.50
N SER A 94 10.92 -10.60 13.22
CA SER A 94 12.38 -10.65 13.36
C SER A 94 12.80 -10.54 14.83
N PRO A 95 13.51 -11.53 15.40
CA PRO A 95 13.90 -11.46 16.81
C PRO A 95 14.76 -10.24 17.14
N GLY A 96 14.38 -9.48 18.16
CA GLY A 96 15.11 -8.29 18.62
C GLY A 96 14.86 -7.02 17.79
N TYR A 97 13.85 -7.05 16.92
CA TYR A 97 13.41 -5.93 16.11
C TYR A 97 11.89 -5.87 16.05
N GLY A 98 11.34 -4.66 15.95
CA GLY A 98 9.96 -4.45 15.54
C GLY A 98 9.89 -4.35 14.03
N ASP A 99 9.19 -5.29 13.40
CA ASP A 99 8.97 -5.27 11.96
C ASP A 99 7.80 -4.36 11.60
N VAL A 100 8.01 -3.48 10.63
CA VAL A 100 6.96 -2.64 10.08
C VAL A 100 6.94 -2.66 8.56
N GLU A 101 5.74 -2.77 8.01
CA GLU A 101 5.46 -2.43 6.62
C GLU A 101 5.52 -0.92 6.40
N VAL A 102 6.22 -0.51 5.34
CA VAL A 102 6.45 0.91 5.01
C VAL A 102 6.03 1.28 3.59
N GLY A 103 5.77 0.28 2.75
CA GLY A 103 5.34 0.50 1.37
C GLY A 103 4.86 -0.78 0.72
N LYS A 104 4.02 -0.63 -0.29
CA LYS A 104 3.54 -1.72 -1.15
C LYS A 104 3.61 -1.31 -2.61
N VAL A 105 3.95 -2.25 -3.47
CA VAL A 105 3.97 -2.06 -4.92
C VAL A 105 3.59 -3.36 -5.62
N LEU A 106 3.13 -3.27 -6.86
CA LEU A 106 2.99 -4.43 -7.74
C LEU A 106 4.19 -4.51 -8.68
N ASP A 107 4.69 -5.72 -8.91
CA ASP A 107 5.65 -5.97 -9.98
C ASP A 107 4.94 -6.04 -11.35
N SER A 108 5.71 -6.25 -12.43
CA SER A 108 5.18 -6.35 -13.79
C SER A 108 4.29 -7.57 -14.02
N ASN A 109 4.33 -8.57 -13.14
CA ASN A 109 3.51 -9.77 -13.20
C ASN A 109 2.26 -9.65 -12.33
N GLY A 110 2.09 -8.53 -11.63
CA GLY A 110 0.95 -8.30 -10.73
C GLY A 110 1.11 -8.92 -9.36
N ALA A 111 2.29 -9.44 -9.01
CA ALA A 111 2.59 -9.89 -7.67
C ALA A 111 2.86 -8.68 -6.77
N MET A 112 2.51 -8.79 -5.49
CA MET A 112 2.76 -7.72 -4.53
C MET A 112 4.15 -7.85 -3.93
N LEU A 113 4.88 -6.74 -3.94
CA LEU A 113 6.08 -6.55 -3.14
C LEU A 113 5.72 -5.66 -1.94
N LEU A 114 5.95 -6.18 -0.75
CA LEU A 114 5.80 -5.44 0.50
C LEU A 114 7.17 -4.99 0.98
N LEU A 115 7.38 -3.70 1.14
CA LEU A 115 8.62 -3.13 1.69
C LEU A 115 8.52 -3.07 3.21
N GLY A 116 9.53 -3.61 3.88
CA GLY A 116 9.64 -3.62 5.34
C GLY A 116 10.89 -2.89 5.84
N ALA A 117 10.81 -2.37 7.06
CA ALA A 117 11.94 -1.82 7.79
C ALA A 117 11.98 -2.39 9.22
N PRO A 118 13.11 -2.94 9.68
CA PRO A 118 13.25 -3.35 11.08
C PRO A 118 13.59 -2.15 11.96
N GLY A 119 12.87 -1.97 13.06
CA GLY A 119 13.17 -1.00 14.11
C GLY A 119 13.74 -1.68 15.35
N ARG A 120 14.64 -1.03 16.10
CA ARG A 120 15.17 -1.58 17.36
C ARG A 120 14.99 -0.60 18.51
N GLN A 121 14.52 -1.08 19.67
CA GLN A 121 14.30 -0.23 20.84
C GLN A 121 15.60 0.43 21.29
N GLY A 122 15.52 1.72 21.67
CA GLY A 122 16.67 2.47 22.20
C GLY A 122 17.73 2.84 21.16
N VAL A 123 17.58 2.42 19.90
CA VAL A 123 18.35 2.94 18.77
C VAL A 123 17.51 4.04 18.14
N ALA A 124 18.04 5.27 18.05
CA ALA A 124 17.35 6.33 17.33
C ALA A 124 16.96 5.83 15.92
N PRO A 125 15.82 6.27 15.35
CA PRO A 125 15.49 5.97 13.97
C PRO A 125 16.63 6.53 13.11
N ARG A 126 17.58 5.67 12.76
CA ARG A 126 18.64 6.07 11.85
C ARG A 126 18.01 6.24 10.48
N PRO A 127 18.58 7.09 9.61
CA PRO A 127 18.20 7.08 8.21
C PRO A 127 18.11 5.64 7.73
N LEU A 128 17.11 5.34 6.91
CA LEU A 128 16.76 4.01 6.41
C LEU A 128 17.91 3.29 5.65
N SER A 129 19.11 3.87 5.63
CA SER A 129 20.35 3.39 5.03
C SER A 129 21.09 2.34 5.85
N ASP A 130 20.94 2.29 7.17
CA ASP A 130 21.83 1.47 8.02
C ASP A 130 21.27 0.06 8.35
N HIS A 131 19.97 -0.17 8.10
CA HIS A 131 19.28 -1.43 8.39
C HIS A 131 18.74 -2.15 7.16
N GLY A 132 18.87 -1.55 5.97
CA GLY A 132 18.35 -2.09 4.72
C GLY A 132 16.83 -2.13 4.66
N TRP A 133 16.30 -2.24 3.45
CA TRP A 133 14.89 -2.55 3.22
C TRP A 133 14.78 -4.03 2.89
N CYS A 134 13.81 -4.73 3.49
CA CYS A 134 13.43 -6.05 3.02
C CYS A 134 12.22 -5.93 2.08
N HIS A 135 12.06 -6.89 1.18
CA HIS A 135 10.79 -7.08 0.50
C HIS A 135 10.22 -8.47 0.76
N PHE A 136 8.88 -8.56 0.81
CA PHE A 136 8.15 -9.82 0.80
C PHE A 136 7.35 -9.91 -0.49
N HIS A 137 7.35 -11.07 -1.13
CA HIS A 137 6.74 -11.29 -2.44
C HIS A 137 5.49 -12.17 -2.32
N PHE A 138 4.38 -11.73 -2.91
CA PHE A 138 3.09 -12.43 -2.86
C PHE A 138 2.50 -12.57 -4.25
N ASP A 139 2.40 -13.81 -4.74
CA ASP A 139 1.96 -14.15 -6.10
C ASP A 139 0.45 -14.40 -6.23
N GLY A 140 -0.36 -13.98 -5.25
CA GLY A 140 -1.82 -14.12 -5.30
C GLY A 140 -2.34 -15.51 -4.91
N HIS A 141 -1.47 -16.47 -4.65
CA HIS A 141 -1.81 -17.66 -3.88
C HIS A 141 -1.84 -17.27 -2.39
N ALA A 142 -3.01 -17.43 -1.76
CA ALA A 142 -3.17 -17.14 -0.35
C ALA A 142 -2.08 -17.86 0.46
N ALA A 143 -1.42 -17.14 1.38
CA ALA A 143 -0.60 -17.78 2.40
C ALA A 143 -1.48 -18.80 3.12
N ALA A 144 -1.17 -20.08 2.92
CA ALA A 144 -1.88 -21.20 3.53
C ALA A 144 -1.58 -21.28 5.03
#